data_AF-A0AAE1KQI2-F1
#
_entry.id   AF-A0AAE1KQI2-F1
#
_cell.length_a   1.000
_cell.length_b   1.000
_cell.length_c   1.000
_cell.angle_alpha   90.00
_cell.angle_beta   90.00
_cell.angle_gamma   90.00
#
_symmetry.space_group_name_H-M   'P 1'
#
loop_
_entity.id
_entity.type
_entity.pdbx_description
1 polymer ?
#
loop_
_entity_poly.entity_id
_entity_poly.type
_entity_poly.pdbx_seq_one_letter_code
_entity_poly.pdbx_strand_id
1 'polypeptide(L)'
;MQRGKKKIKEWKLKDEDTRRQFEVKVQQKNNRNRGGWKQLSENVLEAAKEVCGESTGHRRRRRETWWWNEAVQRSLQEKKRAYKRWQRTQNEEYKREYKEKTRQAKREVARAKRLALENWSEELNSSEKQKEMFRIAKQMKRESKDVMGAKYIKDERGVIKINTEEILGRYVTLKTC
;
A
#
# COMPACT_ATOMS: atom_id res chain seq x y z
N MET A 1 -15.08 10.59 3.84
CA MET A 1 -13.75 10.82 3.24
C MET A 1 -13.91 10.99 1.74
N GLN A 2 -13.57 12.16 1.19
CA GLN A 2 -13.63 12.41 -0.24
C GLN A 2 -12.71 11.44 -0.96
N ARG A 3 -13.31 10.56 -1.77
CA ARG A 3 -12.62 9.58 -2.62
C ARG A 3 -11.70 10.36 -3.56
N GLY A 4 -10.40 10.04 -3.58
CA GLY A 4 -9.54 10.53 -4.65
C GLY A 4 -10.11 10.06 -6.00
N LYS A 5 -10.16 10.95 -7.01
CA LYS A 5 -10.74 10.61 -8.33
C LYS A 5 -10.11 9.30 -8.83
N LYS A 6 -10.93 8.29 -9.03
CA LYS A 6 -10.49 7.01 -9.61
C LYS A 6 -9.97 7.28 -11.02
N LYS A 7 -8.83 6.68 -11.36
CA LYS A 7 -8.23 6.80 -12.69
C LYS A 7 -8.11 5.42 -13.32
N ILE A 8 -8.45 5.32 -14.60
CA ILE A 8 -8.24 4.12 -15.41
C ILE A 8 -6.73 3.87 -15.52
N LYS A 9 -6.31 2.61 -15.47
CA LYS A 9 -4.90 2.23 -15.59
C LYS A 9 -4.45 2.23 -17.05
N GLU A 10 -4.54 3.38 -17.72
CA GLU A 10 -4.25 3.55 -19.15
C GLU A 10 -2.85 3.04 -19.55
N TRP A 11 -1.88 3.08 -18.63
CA TRP A 11 -0.54 2.54 -18.87
C TRP A 11 -0.51 1.03 -19.19
N LYS A 12 -1.57 0.28 -18.87
CA LYS A 12 -1.70 -1.12 -19.28
C LYS A 12 -1.98 -1.28 -20.78
N LEU A 13 -2.47 -0.26 -21.46
CA LEU A 13 -2.68 -0.29 -22.93
C LEU A 13 -1.37 -0.23 -23.72
N LYS A 14 -0.22 -0.06 -23.04
CA LYS A 14 1.11 -0.24 -23.65
C LYS A 14 1.41 -1.70 -23.96
N ASP A 15 0.75 -2.61 -23.25
CA ASP A 15 0.85 -4.04 -23.48
C ASP A 15 -0.02 -4.46 -24.68
N GLU A 16 0.53 -5.29 -25.55
CA GLU A 16 -0.07 -5.59 -26.85
C GLU A 16 -1.31 -6.47 -26.75
N ASP A 17 -1.32 -7.43 -25.83
CA ASP A 17 -2.46 -8.30 -25.56
C ASP A 17 -3.61 -7.53 -24.88
N THR A 18 -3.27 -6.67 -23.93
CA THR A 18 -4.25 -5.80 -23.26
C THR A 18 -4.89 -4.82 -24.25
N ARG A 19 -4.12 -4.30 -25.21
CA ARG A 19 -4.63 -3.43 -26.29
C ARG A 19 -5.62 -4.18 -27.19
N ARG A 20 -5.29 -5.39 -27.63
CA ARG A 20 -6.18 -6.22 -28.45
C ARG A 20 -7.49 -6.55 -27.73
N GLN A 21 -7.43 -6.90 -26.45
CA GLN A 21 -8.63 -7.15 -25.65
C GLN A 21 -9.51 -5.91 -25.50
N PHE A 22 -8.89 -4.73 -25.36
CA PHE A 22 -9.60 -3.46 -25.30
C PHE A 22 -10.32 -3.13 -26.62
N GLU A 23 -9.65 -3.29 -27.77
CA GLU A 23 -10.23 -3.06 -29.09
C GLU A 23 -11.46 -3.94 -29.34
N VAL A 24 -11.34 -5.24 -29.04
CA VAL A 24 -12.46 -6.19 -29.17
C VAL A 24 -13.64 -5.77 -28.28
N LYS A 25 -13.38 -5.36 -27.03
CA LYS A 25 -14.45 -4.91 -26.13
C LYS A 25 -15.10 -3.60 -26.57
N VAL A 26 -14.33 -2.66 -27.08
CA VAL A 26 -14.87 -1.39 -27.61
C VAL A 26 -15.76 -1.68 -28.82
N GLN A 27 -15.32 -2.54 -29.74
CA GLN A 27 -16.10 -2.97 -30.90
C GLN A 27 -17.42 -3.65 -30.47
N GLN A 28 -17.37 -4.59 -29.52
CA GLN A 28 -18.57 -5.26 -29.00
C GLN A 28 -19.58 -4.30 -28.37
N LYS A 29 -19.12 -3.36 -27.55
CA LYS A 29 -20.01 -2.36 -26.91
C LYS A 29 -20.54 -1.34 -27.92
N ASN A 30 -19.73 -0.99 -28.93
CA ASN A 30 -20.11 0.00 -29.92
C ASN A 30 -21.02 -0.56 -31.03
N ASN A 31 -21.01 -1.87 -31.27
CA ASN A 31 -21.89 -2.52 -32.26
C ASN A 31 -23.39 -2.33 -31.99
N ARG A 32 -23.77 -1.98 -30.76
CA ARG A 32 -25.15 -1.67 -30.36
C ARG A 32 -25.41 -0.19 -30.12
N ASN A 33 -24.43 0.68 -30.41
CA ASN A 33 -24.50 2.08 -30.05
C ASN A 33 -25.38 2.85 -31.05
N ARG A 34 -26.55 3.29 -30.58
CA ARG A 34 -27.42 4.23 -31.29
C ARG A 34 -27.32 5.66 -30.72
N GLY A 35 -26.58 5.83 -29.63
CA GLY A 35 -26.34 7.13 -29.02
C GLY A 35 -25.16 7.82 -29.69
N GLY A 36 -25.25 9.14 -29.83
CA GLY A 36 -24.16 9.96 -30.37
C GLY A 36 -22.90 9.95 -29.48
N TRP A 37 -22.06 10.96 -29.66
CA TRP A 37 -20.72 11.05 -29.05
C TRP A 37 -20.63 10.76 -27.54
N LYS A 38 -21.65 11.13 -26.75
CA LYS A 38 -21.66 10.87 -25.30
C LYS A 38 -21.68 9.37 -24.99
N GLN A 39 -22.52 8.61 -25.67
CA GLN A 39 -22.66 7.18 -25.43
C GLN A 39 -21.44 6.40 -25.95
N LEU A 40 -20.85 6.86 -27.06
CA LEU A 40 -19.56 6.35 -27.51
C LEU A 40 -18.48 6.55 -26.44
N SER A 41 -18.38 7.75 -25.87
CA SER A 41 -17.38 8.05 -24.84
C SER A 41 -17.57 7.21 -23.58
N GLU A 42 -18.81 6.95 -23.18
CA GLU A 42 -19.14 6.09 -22.03
C GLU A 42 -18.76 4.64 -22.30
N ASN A 43 -19.08 4.12 -23.49
CA ASN A 43 -18.74 2.75 -23.90
C ASN A 43 -17.23 2.53 -23.90
N VAL A 44 -16.46 3.50 -24.39
CA VAL A 44 -14.99 3.47 -24.40
C VAL A 44 -14.43 3.49 -22.97
N LEU A 45 -14.94 4.37 -22.12
CA LEU A 45 -14.52 4.45 -20.71
C LEU A 45 -14.87 3.17 -19.94
N GLU A 46 -16.02 2.57 -20.21
CA GLU A 46 -16.45 1.33 -19.57
C GLU A 46 -15.62 0.12 -20.03
N ALA A 47 -15.37 -0.02 -21.34
CA ALA A 47 -14.44 -1.02 -21.86
C ALA A 47 -13.05 -0.88 -21.24
N ALA A 48 -12.55 0.36 -21.10
CA ALA A 48 -11.26 0.64 -20.50
C ALA A 48 -11.25 0.32 -18.99
N LYS A 49 -12.35 0.54 -18.28
CA LYS A 49 -12.50 0.11 -16.87
C LYS A 49 -12.51 -1.42 -16.74
N GLU A 50 -13.18 -2.13 -17.64
CA GLU A 50 -13.27 -3.59 -17.59
C GLU A 50 -11.93 -4.27 -17.92
N VAL A 51 -11.18 -3.76 -18.89
CA VAL A 51 -9.91 -4.36 -19.34
C VAL A 51 -8.73 -3.87 -18.48
N CYS A 52 -8.58 -2.56 -18.32
CA CYS A 52 -7.42 -2.00 -17.59
C CYS A 52 -7.64 -1.99 -16.08
N GLY A 53 -8.90 -1.96 -15.63
CA GLY A 53 -9.26 -1.78 -14.23
C GLY A 53 -9.11 -0.32 -13.76
N GLU A 54 -9.72 -0.02 -12.63
CA GLU A 54 -9.57 1.28 -11.97
C GLU A 54 -8.43 1.24 -10.94
N SER A 55 -7.70 2.34 -10.83
CA SER A 55 -6.87 2.62 -9.65
C SER A 55 -7.73 3.28 -8.57
N THR A 56 -7.45 2.97 -7.31
CA THR A 56 -8.10 3.60 -6.14
C THR A 56 -7.73 5.08 -5.97
N GLY A 57 -7.08 5.71 -6.96
CA GLY A 57 -6.59 7.09 -6.89
C GLY A 57 -5.45 7.31 -5.90
N HIS A 58 -5.08 6.30 -5.11
CA HIS A 58 -3.99 6.38 -4.15
C HIS A 58 -2.67 6.01 -4.82
N ARG A 59 -1.92 7.02 -5.27
CA ARG A 59 -0.48 6.86 -5.53
C ARG A 59 0.13 6.49 -4.19
N ARG A 60 0.51 5.22 -3.99
CA ARG A 60 1.45 4.89 -2.90
C ARG A 60 2.67 5.74 -3.21
N ARG A 61 2.84 6.88 -2.51
CA ARG A 61 4.12 7.56 -2.51
C ARG A 61 5.12 6.48 -2.15
N ARG A 62 6.06 6.23 -3.05
CA ARG A 62 7.16 5.30 -2.79
C ARG A 62 7.72 5.76 -1.45
N ARG A 63 7.63 4.90 -0.45
CA ARG A 63 8.11 5.21 0.89
C ARG A 63 9.62 5.32 0.71
N GLU A 64 10.11 6.54 0.54
CA GLU A 64 11.53 6.86 0.70
C GLU A 64 11.79 6.80 2.21
N THR A 65 11.73 5.58 2.76
CA THR A 65 12.26 5.32 4.09
C THR A 65 13.78 5.33 3.92
N TRP A 66 14.35 6.50 4.08
CA TRP A 66 15.78 6.81 4.03
C TRP A 66 16.67 5.93 4.94
N TRP A 67 16.06 5.28 5.94
CA TRP A 67 16.71 4.31 6.85
C TRP A 67 16.41 2.84 6.47
N TRP A 68 15.76 2.58 5.33
CA TRP A 68 15.43 1.22 4.92
C TRP A 68 16.67 0.50 4.39
N ASN A 69 17.02 -0.61 5.03
CA ASN A 69 18.10 -1.48 4.59
C ASN A 69 17.61 -2.95 4.55
N GLU A 70 18.39 -3.81 3.90
CA GLU A 70 18.07 -5.23 3.78
C GLU A 70 18.03 -5.94 5.13
N ALA A 71 18.81 -5.49 6.11
CA ALA A 71 18.83 -6.05 7.47
C ALA A 71 17.51 -5.79 8.22
N VAL A 72 16.95 -4.59 8.11
CA VAL A 72 15.62 -4.21 8.62
C VAL A 72 14.53 -5.00 7.91
N GLN A 73 14.63 -5.13 6.58
CA GLN A 73 13.68 -5.94 5.83
C GLN A 73 13.68 -7.40 6.28
N ARG A 74 14.85 -8.02 6.41
CA ARG A 74 15.01 -9.40 6.89
C ARG A 74 14.47 -9.58 8.30
N SER A 75 14.86 -8.72 9.24
CA SER A 75 14.40 -8.80 10.64
C SER A 75 12.88 -8.58 10.78
N LEU A 76 12.28 -7.69 10.00
CA LEU A 76 10.82 -7.51 9.96
C LEU A 76 10.10 -8.70 9.33
N GLN A 77 10.67 -9.34 8.30
CA GLN A 77 10.13 -10.57 7.72
C GLN A 77 10.19 -11.73 8.72
N GLU A 78 11.29 -11.89 9.44
CA GLU A 78 11.43 -12.91 10.49
C GLU A 78 10.45 -12.68 11.63
N LYS A 79 10.31 -11.44 12.12
CA LYS A 79 9.27 -11.08 13.09
C LYS A 79 7.89 -11.47 12.59
N LYS A 80 7.57 -11.19 11.32
CA LYS A 80 6.28 -11.53 10.72
C LYS A 80 6.06 -13.03 10.61
N ARG A 81 7.10 -13.81 10.27
CA ARG A 81 7.05 -15.28 10.23
C ARG A 81 6.81 -15.86 11.63
N ALA A 82 7.54 -15.38 12.64
CA ALA A 82 7.36 -15.80 14.03
C ALA A 82 5.96 -15.45 14.56
N TYR A 83 5.44 -14.25 14.25
CA TYR A 83 4.07 -13.87 14.60
C TYR A 83 3.04 -14.83 13.98
N LYS A 84 3.18 -15.15 12.69
CA LYS A 84 2.27 -16.11 12.01
C LYS A 84 2.33 -17.50 12.63
N ARG A 85 3.52 -17.97 13.02
CA ARG A 85 3.70 -19.28 13.68
C ARG A 85 3.03 -19.30 15.05
N TRP A 86 3.27 -18.28 15.87
CA TRP A 86 2.60 -18.14 17.17
C TRP A 86 1.08 -18.02 17.01
N GLN A 87 0.60 -17.24 16.05
CA GLN A 87 -0.84 -17.06 15.82
C GLN A 87 -1.56 -18.38 15.49
N ARG A 88 -0.90 -19.29 14.78
CA ARG A 88 -1.48 -20.60 14.40
C ARG A 88 -1.46 -21.62 15.53
N THR A 89 -0.41 -21.62 16.34
CA THR A 89 -0.15 -22.67 17.34
C THR A 89 -0.60 -22.28 18.74
N GLN A 90 -0.74 -20.98 19.02
CA GLN A 90 -0.99 -20.39 20.35
C GLN A 90 -0.07 -20.86 21.48
N ASN A 91 1.06 -21.50 21.15
CA ASN A 91 2.02 -22.01 22.12
C ASN A 91 2.89 -20.87 22.71
N GLU A 92 3.16 -20.93 24.00
CA GLU A 92 3.96 -19.95 24.75
C GLU A 92 5.44 -19.94 24.31
N GLU A 93 5.97 -21.05 23.81
CA GLU A 93 7.33 -21.11 23.25
C GLU A 93 7.48 -20.25 21.99
N TYR A 94 6.56 -20.38 21.03
CA TYR A 94 6.53 -19.53 19.83
C TYR A 94 6.21 -18.07 20.16
N LYS A 95 5.53 -17.79 21.27
CA LYS A 95 5.32 -16.44 21.77
C LYS A 95 6.63 -15.82 22.28
N ARG A 96 7.47 -16.59 22.97
CA ARG A 96 8.83 -16.17 23.36
C ARG A 96 9.69 -15.89 22.13
N GLU A 97 9.66 -16.77 21.13
CA GLU A 97 10.37 -16.58 19.86
C GLU A 97 9.91 -15.29 19.15
N TYR A 98 8.60 -15.05 19.06
CA TYR A 98 8.05 -13.81 18.49
C TYR A 98 8.50 -12.56 19.25
N LYS A 99 8.52 -12.61 20.59
CA LYS A 99 9.00 -11.49 21.42
C LYS A 99 10.48 -11.20 21.16
N GLU A 100 11.30 -12.24 21.03
CA GLU A 100 12.72 -12.10 20.72
C GLU A 100 12.94 -11.50 19.33
N LYS A 101 12.30 -12.06 18.30
CA LYS A 101 12.36 -11.51 16.93
C LYS A 101 11.82 -10.09 16.85
N THR A 102 10.84 -9.73 17.68
CA THR A 102 10.37 -8.35 17.81
C THR A 102 11.43 -7.43 18.39
N ARG A 103 12.16 -7.86 19.42
CA ARG A 103 13.28 -7.09 20.00
C ARG A 103 14.41 -6.92 18.98
N GLN A 104 14.77 -7.99 18.27
CA GLN A 104 15.78 -7.95 17.20
C GLN A 104 15.38 -6.96 16.10
N ALA A 105 14.15 -7.02 15.59
CA ALA A 105 13.67 -6.07 14.59
C ALA A 105 13.67 -4.62 15.09
N LYS A 106 13.32 -4.37 16.37
CA LYS A 106 13.41 -3.03 16.96
C LYS A 106 14.85 -2.52 17.02
N ARG A 107 15.80 -3.37 17.39
CA ARG A 107 17.23 -3.03 17.41
C ARG A 107 17.76 -2.70 16.03
N GLU A 108 17.46 -3.52 15.02
CA GLU A 108 17.88 -3.28 13.64
C GLU A 108 17.30 -1.99 13.07
N VAL A 109 16.02 -1.70 13.35
CA VAL A 109 15.40 -0.43 12.94
C VAL A 109 16.07 0.77 13.62
N ALA A 110 16.39 0.66 14.92
CA ALA A 110 17.10 1.72 15.64
C ALA A 110 18.51 1.94 15.06
N ARG A 111 19.24 0.85 14.78
CA ARG A 111 20.57 0.89 14.17
C ARG A 111 20.53 1.53 12.79
N ALA A 112 19.59 1.12 11.93
CA ALA A 112 19.46 1.66 10.59
C ALA A 112 19.11 3.16 10.61
N LYS A 113 18.25 3.59 11.53
CA LYS A 113 17.96 5.02 11.74
C LYS A 113 19.17 5.80 12.20
N ARG A 114 19.97 5.25 13.12
CA ARG A 114 21.19 5.89 13.61
C ARG A 114 22.22 6.04 12.49
N LEU A 115 22.51 4.96 11.76
CA LEU A 115 23.45 4.98 10.63
C LEU A 115 22.99 5.97 9.55
N ALA A 116 21.71 5.97 9.23
CA ALA A 116 21.19 6.89 8.24
C ALA A 116 21.29 8.35 8.71
N LEU A 117 21.17 8.62 10.02
CA LEU A 117 21.36 9.94 10.59
C LEU A 117 22.84 10.37 10.57
N GLU A 118 23.76 9.46 10.89
CA GLU A 118 25.21 9.70 10.81
C GLU A 118 25.63 10.03 9.36
N ASN A 119 25.24 9.21 8.39
CA ASN A 119 25.50 9.49 6.97
C ASN A 119 24.89 10.84 6.53
N TRP A 120 23.69 11.17 7.01
CA TRP A 120 23.06 12.46 6.72
C TRP A 120 23.80 13.64 7.33
N SER A 121 24.44 13.46 8.49
CA SER A 121 25.21 14.51 9.14
C SER A 121 26.49 14.86 8.39
N GLU A 122 27.14 13.88 7.77
CA GLU A 122 28.35 14.07 6.96
C GLU A 122 28.05 14.76 5.62
N GLU A 123 26.86 14.50 5.05
CA GLU A 123 26.44 15.02 3.75
C GLU A 123 25.86 16.46 3.78
N LEU A 124 25.79 17.08 4.96
CA LEU A 124 25.21 18.42 5.19
C LEU A 124 25.96 19.59 4.56
N ASN A 125 27.17 19.37 4.07
CA ASN A 125 28.01 20.39 3.44
C ASN A 125 27.52 20.83 2.04
N SER A 126 26.47 20.20 1.49
CA SER A 126 25.88 20.53 0.18
C SER A 126 24.45 21.08 0.29
N SER A 127 24.18 22.21 -0.38
CA SER A 127 22.89 22.92 -0.39
C SER A 127 21.73 22.07 -0.96
N GLU A 128 22.00 21.18 -1.92
CA GLU A 128 20.98 20.31 -2.52
C GLU A 128 20.49 19.23 -1.55
N LYS A 129 21.41 18.68 -0.76
CA LYS A 129 21.11 17.62 0.21
C LYS A 129 20.38 18.15 1.44
N GLN A 130 20.58 19.42 1.81
CA GLN A 130 19.78 20.09 2.84
C GLN A 130 18.29 20.17 2.47
N LYS A 131 17.97 20.53 1.21
CA LYS A 131 16.57 20.58 0.73
C LYS A 131 15.91 19.20 0.79
N GLU A 132 16.66 18.16 0.45
CA GLU A 132 16.19 16.77 0.54
C GLU A 132 15.92 16.34 1.99
N MET A 133 16.80 16.70 2.92
CA MET A 133 16.58 16.45 4.36
C MET A 133 15.31 17.13 4.87
N PHE A 134 15.09 18.41 4.54
CA PHE A 134 13.86 19.12 4.94
C PHE A 134 12.60 18.48 4.34
N ARG A 135 12.68 17.95 3.10
CA ARG A 135 11.58 17.23 2.45
C ARG A 135 11.23 15.96 3.23
N ILE A 136 12.24 15.18 3.62
CA ILE A 136 12.04 13.91 4.34
C ILE A 136 11.61 14.17 5.80
N ALA A 137 12.17 15.15 6.49
CA ALA A 137 11.75 15.53 7.85
C ALA A 137 10.28 15.98 7.89
N LYS A 138 9.82 16.76 6.89
CA LYS A 138 8.41 17.11 6.73
C LYS A 138 7.52 15.89 6.49
N GLN A 139 8.01 14.90 5.73
CA GLN A 139 7.30 13.63 5.56
C GLN A 139 7.22 12.87 6.89
N MET A 140 8.30 12.76 7.66
CA MET A 140 8.32 12.11 8.98
C MET A 140 7.35 12.77 9.96
N LYS A 141 7.34 14.11 10.06
CA LYS A 141 6.39 14.86 10.89
C LYS A 141 4.93 14.61 10.49
N ARG A 142 4.67 14.32 9.21
CA ARG A 142 3.33 13.94 8.73
C ARG A 142 2.98 12.50 9.12
N GLU A 143 3.95 11.59 9.07
CA GLU A 143 3.78 10.17 9.37
C GLU A 143 3.70 9.86 10.87
N SER A 144 4.34 10.65 11.73
CA SER A 144 4.28 10.52 13.20
C SER A 144 2.98 11.01 13.81
N LYS A 145 2.07 11.57 13.00
CA LYS A 145 0.70 11.87 13.43
C LYS A 145 -0.06 10.56 13.51
N ASP A 146 -0.38 10.14 14.74
CA ASP A 146 -1.00 8.85 15.08
C ASP A 146 -2.33 8.58 14.33
N VAL A 147 -2.95 9.63 13.79
CA VAL A 147 -4.12 9.53 12.91
C VAL A 147 -3.75 9.99 11.51
N MET A 148 -3.25 9.05 10.71
CA MET A 148 -3.13 9.22 9.25
C MET A 148 -4.20 8.36 8.56
N GLY A 149 -5.44 8.82 8.62
CA GLY A 149 -6.59 8.24 7.89
C GLY A 149 -7.50 7.34 8.73
N ALA A 150 -8.77 7.21 8.29
CA ALA A 150 -9.78 6.41 8.96
C ALA A 150 -9.35 4.94 9.02
N LYS A 151 -9.56 4.30 10.18
CA LYS A 151 -9.41 2.87 10.36
C LYS A 151 -10.31 2.19 9.34
N TYR A 152 -9.75 1.42 8.40
CA TYR A 152 -10.57 0.54 7.60
C TYR A 152 -9.90 -0.81 7.40
N ILE A 153 -10.70 -1.87 7.43
CA ILE A 153 -10.28 -3.23 7.11
C ILE A 153 -11.09 -3.72 5.91
N LYS A 154 -10.40 -4.39 4.97
CA LYS A 154 -11.05 -5.06 3.84
C LYS A 154 -11.53 -6.44 4.24
N ASP A 155 -12.74 -6.76 3.84
CA ASP A 155 -13.29 -8.10 3.94
C ASP A 155 -12.82 -9.00 2.78
N GLU A 156 -13.05 -10.31 2.87
CA GLU A 156 -12.68 -11.31 1.86
C GLU A 156 -13.38 -11.08 0.52
N ARG A 157 -14.56 -10.44 0.56
CA ARG A 157 -15.33 -9.99 -0.61
C ARG A 157 -14.90 -8.62 -1.14
N GLY A 158 -13.83 -8.03 -0.59
CA GLY A 158 -13.29 -6.74 -1.01
C GLY A 158 -14.03 -5.50 -0.51
N VAL A 159 -15.04 -5.67 0.35
CA VAL A 159 -15.80 -4.58 0.97
C VAL A 159 -14.98 -3.91 2.08
N ILE A 160 -15.00 -2.57 2.13
CA ILE A 160 -14.22 -1.79 3.09
C ILE A 160 -15.09 -1.48 4.31
N LYS A 161 -14.73 -2.04 5.47
CA LYS A 161 -15.33 -1.74 6.78
C LYS A 161 -14.60 -0.58 7.43
N ILE A 162 -15.31 0.50 7.73
CA ILE A 162 -14.73 1.77 8.22
C ILE A 162 -15.11 2.02 9.69
N ASN A 163 -16.22 1.42 10.15
CA ASN A 163 -16.70 1.63 11.50
C ASN A 163 -15.85 0.86 12.52
N THR A 164 -15.58 1.47 13.67
CA THR A 164 -14.78 0.86 14.75
C THR A 164 -15.39 -0.46 15.24
N GLU A 165 -16.71 -0.54 15.33
CA GLU A 165 -17.45 -1.75 15.71
C GLU A 165 -17.33 -2.86 14.65
N GLU A 166 -17.43 -2.53 13.37
CA GLU A 166 -17.28 -3.50 12.27
C GLU A 166 -15.85 -4.05 12.16
N ILE A 167 -14.87 -3.19 12.43
CA ILE A 167 -13.45 -3.54 12.47
C ILE A 167 -13.17 -4.48 13.65
N LEU A 168 -13.73 -4.19 14.82
CA LEU A 168 -13.63 -5.03 16.01
C LEU A 168 -14.35 -6.38 15.81
N GLY A 169 -15.53 -6.38 15.18
CA GLY A 169 -16.27 -7.61 14.85
C GLY A 169 -15.48 -8.58 13.97
N ARG A 170 -14.65 -8.08 13.04
CA ARG A 170 -13.72 -8.93 12.28
C ARG A 170 -12.60 -9.51 13.16
N TYR A 171 -12.06 -8.75 14.12
CA TYR A 171 -11.05 -9.26 15.04
C TYR A 171 -11.62 -10.32 16.00
N VAL A 172 -12.89 -10.22 16.35
CA VAL A 172 -13.60 -11.21 17.19
C VAL A 172 -13.90 -12.49 16.42
N THR A 173 -14.40 -12.39 15.18
CA THR A 173 -14.71 -13.55 14.33
C THR A 173 -13.47 -14.38 13.96
N LEU A 174 -12.30 -13.76 13.82
CA LEU A 174 -11.01 -14.46 13.63
C LEU A 174 -10.48 -15.14 14.90
N LYS A 175 -11.08 -14.91 16.08
CA LYS A 175 -10.72 -15.59 17.34
C LYS A 175 -11.65 -16.75 17.70
N THR A 176 -12.82 -16.84 17.05
CA THR A 176 -13.84 -17.87 17.30
C THR A 176 -13.88 -18.96 16.21
N CYS A 177 -12.91 -18.96 15.29
CA CYS A 177 -12.57 -20.09 14.43
C CYS A 177 -11.19 -20.60 14.84
#